data_AF-A0A4R1X4F2-F1
#
_entry.id   AF-A0A4R1X4F2-F1
#
_cell.length_a   1.000
_cell.length_b   1.000
_cell.length_c   1.000
_cell.angle_alpha   90.00
_cell.angle_beta   90.00
_cell.angle_gamma   90.00
#
_symmetry.space_group_name_H-M   'P 1'
#
loop_
_entity.id
_entity.type
_entity.pdbx_description
1 polymer ?
#
loop_
_entity_poly.entity_id
_entity_poly.type
_entity_poly.pdbx_seq_one_letter_code
_entity_poly.pdbx_strand_id
1 'polypeptide(L)'
;MKMARFAIIPGWIVTDTRLKGRDLQVLCLLGRHTDKHGWCRRSQVKMAGQLECARSTVQASLDRLSVMGVVEKHLEPSKDGRDSAHWYRVIFDQKVAEQDFEEWESEEFDPILGAVEGTPPAGISAPPADPESAPPADPASAPINDPYLTTPDQLGERARARDLRDEEENPRSIERRFKKWWHAWPGYLDDSEMNAVRCWQALTPEQRKACEDLTPVYLAARDKMGRTKAKAASTYLTERQWERLAHADVAEVVKPTNAMAAPFGKLWMATRLAELLLGPSVNIPGPTSFEQAQIREGKLSIDDVRSEKRKRFGWPSVNEMQGRALEKPAAKGWLCPIALKEATGDFRQIQRTDTVQLGAWNDECERRGWPPLMLSGQHEWIWFPPVHEGETPAVAIARFADAISNYLTTRRQGDEHAA
;
A
#
# COMPACT_ATOMS: atom_id res chain seq x y z
N MET A 1 -32.62 -5.70 19.61
CA MET A 1 -32.37 -4.28 19.97
C MET A 1 -32.82 -3.44 18.79
N LYS A 2 -33.78 -2.51 18.96
CA LYS A 2 -34.19 -1.58 17.88
C LYS A 2 -32.93 -0.91 17.34
N MET A 3 -32.69 -0.97 16.03
CA MET A 3 -31.56 -0.29 15.41
C MET A 3 -31.76 1.21 15.60
N ALA A 4 -30.88 1.86 16.36
CA ALA A 4 -30.91 3.30 16.51
C ALA A 4 -30.84 3.94 15.11
N ARG A 5 -31.80 4.84 14.84
CA ARG A 5 -31.92 5.56 13.56
C ARG A 5 -30.84 6.63 13.41
N PHE A 6 -30.30 7.13 14.52
CA PHE A 6 -29.29 8.16 14.58
C PHE A 6 -28.07 7.67 15.35
N ALA A 7 -26.91 8.26 15.04
CA ALA A 7 -25.67 8.12 15.81
C ALA A 7 -25.41 9.45 16.52
N ILE A 8 -25.09 9.40 17.81
CA ILE A 8 -24.71 10.59 18.58
C ILE A 8 -23.18 10.57 18.75
N ILE A 9 -22.53 11.66 18.39
CA ILE A 9 -21.07 11.85 18.49
C ILE A 9 -20.77 13.28 18.95
N PRO A 10 -19.58 13.56 19.49
CA PRO A 10 -19.20 14.93 19.89
C PRO A 10 -19.12 15.84 18.66
N GLY A 11 -19.71 17.03 18.70
CA GLY A 11 -19.79 17.89 17.51
C GLY A 11 -18.41 18.32 16.98
N TRP A 12 -17.49 18.65 17.88
CA TRP A 12 -16.15 19.15 17.54
C TRP A 12 -15.32 18.16 16.71
N ILE A 13 -15.57 16.86 16.82
CA ILE A 13 -14.73 15.85 16.15
C ILE A 13 -14.92 15.86 14.63
N VAL A 14 -16.06 16.32 14.13
CA VAL A 14 -16.42 16.23 12.71
C VAL A 14 -15.47 17.06 11.82
N THR A 15 -14.90 18.13 12.37
CA THR A 15 -13.97 19.02 11.67
C THR A 15 -12.51 18.81 12.10
N ASP A 16 -12.22 17.84 12.98
CA ASP A 16 -10.87 17.60 13.44
C ASP A 16 -9.99 16.98 12.35
N THR A 17 -8.91 17.68 12.01
CA THR A 17 -7.97 17.29 10.94
C THR A 17 -7.15 16.02 11.26
N ARG A 18 -7.16 15.54 12.51
CA ARG A 18 -6.47 14.30 12.94
C ARG A 18 -7.24 13.05 12.56
N LEU A 19 -8.54 13.15 12.22
CA LEU A 19 -9.33 12.03 11.71
C LEU A 19 -8.76 11.49 10.40
N LYS A 20 -8.75 10.17 10.25
CA LYS A 20 -8.28 9.49 9.03
C LYS A 20 -9.19 8.36 8.61
N GLY A 21 -9.33 8.21 7.29
CA GLY A 21 -9.93 7.03 6.68
C GLY A 21 -11.31 6.69 7.23
N ARG A 22 -11.40 5.65 8.08
CA ARG A 22 -12.65 5.10 8.61
C ARG A 22 -12.98 5.56 10.03
N ASP A 23 -12.22 6.50 10.61
CA ASP A 23 -12.37 6.93 12.01
C ASP A 23 -13.78 7.44 12.32
N LEU A 24 -14.31 8.35 11.49
CA LEU A 24 -15.64 8.90 11.68
C LEU A 24 -16.72 7.81 11.56
N GLN A 25 -16.57 6.86 10.66
CA GLN A 25 -17.52 5.75 10.49
C GLN A 25 -17.50 4.80 11.69
N VAL A 26 -16.32 4.51 12.23
CA VAL A 26 -16.15 3.72 13.46
C VAL A 26 -16.79 4.44 14.64
N LEU A 27 -16.57 5.75 14.78
CA LEU A 27 -17.17 6.57 15.83
C LEU A 27 -18.69 6.63 15.73
N CYS A 28 -19.24 6.88 14.53
CA CYS A 28 -20.67 6.84 14.27
C CYS A 28 -21.26 5.46 14.60
N LEU A 29 -20.53 4.38 14.29
CA LEU A 29 -20.99 3.04 14.62
C LEU A 29 -21.07 2.80 16.14
N LEU A 30 -20.13 3.33 16.92
CA LEU A 30 -20.20 3.31 18.38
C LEU A 30 -21.37 4.17 18.87
N GLY A 31 -21.52 5.39 18.36
CA GLY A 31 -22.56 6.36 18.73
C GLY A 31 -24.01 5.89 18.47
N ARG A 32 -24.21 4.83 17.68
CA ARG A 32 -25.53 4.15 17.52
C ARG A 32 -25.86 3.20 18.66
N HIS A 33 -24.86 2.81 19.44
CA HIS A 33 -24.94 1.75 20.44
C HIS A 33 -24.54 2.24 21.84
N THR A 34 -24.19 3.52 22.00
CA THR A 34 -23.89 4.13 23.28
C THR A 34 -25.14 4.30 24.14
N ASP A 35 -24.98 4.11 25.45
CA ASP A 35 -25.98 4.46 26.45
C ASP A 35 -25.93 5.96 26.80
N LYS A 36 -26.75 6.36 27.78
CA LYS A 36 -26.81 7.75 28.28
C LYS A 36 -25.50 8.29 28.86
N HIS A 37 -24.51 7.43 29.12
CA HIS A 37 -23.20 7.77 29.66
C HIS A 37 -22.08 7.64 28.61
N GLY A 38 -22.45 7.35 27.36
CA GLY A 38 -21.53 7.15 26.24
C GLY A 38 -20.99 5.73 26.12
N TRP A 39 -21.37 4.78 26.99
CA TRP A 39 -20.81 3.43 26.98
C TRP A 39 -21.52 2.48 26.03
N CYS A 40 -20.75 1.66 25.32
CA CYS A 40 -21.27 0.57 24.50
C CYS A 40 -20.33 -0.65 24.54
N ARG A 41 -20.88 -1.84 24.33
CA ARG A 41 -20.11 -3.08 24.21
C ARG A 41 -20.16 -3.62 22.80
N ARG A 42 -19.01 -3.70 22.11
CA ARG A 42 -18.95 -4.12 20.70
C ARG A 42 -17.72 -5.00 20.40
N SER A 43 -17.90 -5.93 19.47
CA SER A 43 -16.80 -6.76 18.94
C SER A 43 -16.20 -6.10 17.70
N GLN A 44 -14.87 -5.98 17.67
CA GLN A 44 -14.15 -5.40 16.53
C GLN A 44 -14.34 -6.21 15.25
N VAL A 45 -14.43 -7.54 15.35
CA VAL A 45 -14.67 -8.42 14.20
C VAL A 45 -16.07 -8.16 13.61
N LYS A 46 -17.07 -7.98 14.46
CA LYS A 46 -18.44 -7.63 13.99
C LYS A 46 -18.49 -6.22 13.40
N MET A 47 -17.78 -5.26 14.00
CA MET A 47 -17.67 -3.90 13.46
C MET A 47 -16.98 -3.90 12.10
N ALA A 48 -15.90 -4.65 11.95
CA ALA A 48 -15.15 -4.81 10.70
C ALA A 48 -16.04 -5.40 9.60
N GLY A 49 -16.82 -6.44 9.91
CA GLY A 49 -17.79 -7.01 8.97
C GLY A 49 -18.90 -6.02 8.56
N GLN A 50 -19.38 -5.17 9.48
CA GLN A 50 -20.38 -4.15 9.16
C GLN A 50 -19.83 -2.99 8.33
N LEU A 51 -18.54 -2.70 8.44
CA LEU A 51 -17.85 -1.63 7.73
C LEU A 51 -17.10 -2.11 6.49
N GLU A 52 -17.22 -3.40 6.15
CA GLU A 52 -16.55 -4.07 5.03
C GLU A 52 -15.04 -3.77 4.99
N CYS A 53 -14.37 -3.86 6.14
CA CYS A 53 -12.94 -3.59 6.26
C CYS A 53 -12.25 -4.64 7.15
N ALA A 54 -10.92 -4.63 7.15
CA ALA A 54 -10.14 -5.51 8.00
C ALA A 54 -10.28 -5.12 9.49
N ARG A 55 -10.23 -6.10 10.41
CA ARG A 55 -10.22 -5.86 11.87
C ARG A 55 -9.12 -4.87 12.28
N SER A 56 -7.95 -4.96 11.66
CA SER A 56 -6.81 -4.06 11.91
C SER A 56 -7.14 -2.60 11.60
N THR A 57 -8.01 -2.33 10.62
CA THR A 57 -8.48 -0.98 10.30
C THR A 57 -9.37 -0.42 11.41
N VAL A 58 -10.29 -1.24 11.94
CA VAL A 58 -11.13 -0.85 13.08
C VAL A 58 -10.28 -0.63 14.34
N GLN A 59 -9.33 -1.52 14.62
CA GLN A 59 -8.41 -1.38 15.75
C GLN A 59 -7.59 -0.08 15.66
N ALA A 60 -6.98 0.19 14.50
CA ALA A 60 -6.21 1.42 14.29
C ALA A 60 -7.07 2.69 14.41
N SER A 61 -8.35 2.60 14.03
CA SER A 61 -9.29 3.72 14.17
C SER A 61 -9.67 3.96 15.63
N LEU A 62 -9.94 2.90 16.40
CA LEU A 62 -10.20 2.99 17.84
C LEU A 62 -9.00 3.55 18.61
N ASP A 63 -7.78 3.15 18.25
CA ASP A 63 -6.56 3.64 18.89
C ASP A 63 -6.37 5.15 18.65
N ARG A 64 -6.59 5.62 17.41
CA ARG A 64 -6.56 7.06 17.10
C ARG A 64 -7.64 7.82 17.86
N LEU A 65 -8.88 7.35 17.83
CA LEU A 65 -10.01 7.96 18.55
C LEU A 65 -9.75 8.03 20.05
N SER A 66 -9.03 7.05 20.61
CA SER A 66 -8.63 7.05 22.01
C SER A 66 -7.53 8.05 22.32
N VAL A 67 -6.51 8.15 21.47
CA VAL A 67 -5.46 9.19 21.58
C VAL A 67 -6.04 10.60 21.46
N MET A 68 -7.06 10.80 20.63
CA MET A 68 -7.75 12.09 20.50
C MET A 68 -8.66 12.43 21.70
N GLY A 69 -8.83 11.50 22.65
CA GLY A 69 -9.71 11.71 23.81
C GLY A 69 -11.20 11.63 23.49
N VAL A 70 -11.57 11.08 22.33
CA VAL A 70 -12.97 10.95 21.90
C VAL A 70 -13.56 9.62 22.37
N VAL A 71 -12.72 8.59 22.51
CA VAL A 71 -13.15 7.24 22.88
C VAL A 71 -12.30 6.68 24.03
N GLU A 72 -12.93 6.24 25.12
CA GLU A 72 -12.26 5.43 26.15
C GLU A 72 -12.46 3.94 25.84
N LYS A 73 -11.40 3.13 26.03
CA LYS A 73 -11.46 1.68 25.87
C LYS A 73 -11.25 1.01 27.23
N HIS A 74 -12.19 0.17 27.65
CA HIS A 74 -12.04 -0.67 28.83
C HIS A 74 -11.90 -2.14 28.43
N LEU A 75 -10.74 -2.71 28.75
CA LEU A 75 -10.40 -4.11 28.49
C LEU A 75 -10.88 -4.98 29.64
N GLU A 76 -11.93 -5.76 29.41
CA GLU A 76 -12.37 -6.76 30.36
C GLU A 76 -11.69 -8.10 30.04
N PRO A 77 -10.84 -8.66 30.94
CA PRO A 77 -10.22 -9.95 30.71
C PRO A 77 -11.30 -11.03 30.65
N SER A 78 -11.36 -11.73 29.52
CA SER A 78 -12.32 -12.81 29.27
C SER A 78 -12.01 -13.99 30.20
N LYS A 79 -13.01 -14.47 30.97
CA LYS A 79 -12.86 -15.66 31.86
C LYS A 79 -12.45 -16.94 31.11
N ASP A 80 -12.67 -17.01 29.80
CA ASP A 80 -12.47 -18.21 28.97
C ASP A 80 -11.35 -18.07 27.92
N GLY A 81 -10.50 -17.03 27.99
CA GLY A 81 -9.37 -16.85 27.05
C GLY A 81 -9.76 -16.62 25.58
N ARG A 82 -11.05 -16.50 25.25
CA ARG A 82 -11.55 -16.12 23.91
C ARG A 82 -11.76 -14.60 23.81
N ASP A 83 -11.44 -14.05 22.64
CA ASP A 83 -11.64 -12.64 22.24
C ASP A 83 -13.06 -12.16 22.58
N SER A 84 -13.21 -11.48 23.72
CA SER A 84 -14.48 -10.93 24.18
C SER A 84 -14.74 -9.55 23.55
N ALA A 85 -16.01 -9.16 23.45
CA ALA A 85 -16.38 -7.81 23.05
C ALA A 85 -15.95 -6.81 24.12
N HIS A 86 -15.20 -5.77 23.72
CA HIS A 86 -14.71 -4.72 24.61
C HIS A 86 -15.77 -3.66 24.88
N TRP A 87 -15.60 -2.95 25.99
CA TRP A 87 -16.36 -1.76 26.33
C TRP A 87 -15.68 -0.51 25.77
N TYR A 88 -16.46 0.33 25.12
CA TYR A 88 -16.02 1.62 24.57
C TYR A 88 -16.93 2.71 25.09
N ARG A 89 -16.36 3.85 25.50
CA ARG A 89 -17.10 5.04 25.85
C ARG A 89 -16.85 6.13 24.83
N VAL A 90 -17.89 6.73 24.26
CA VAL A 90 -17.76 7.98 23.50
C VAL A 90 -17.88 9.14 24.48
N ILE A 91 -16.88 10.02 24.50
CA ILE A 91 -16.82 11.18 25.39
C ILE A 91 -17.51 12.36 24.71
N PHE A 92 -18.73 12.70 25.15
CA PHE A 92 -19.49 13.83 24.61
C PHE A 92 -19.03 15.18 25.14
N ASP A 93 -18.61 15.22 26.41
CA ASP A 93 -18.24 16.44 27.10
C ASP A 93 -16.72 16.49 27.26
N GLN A 94 -16.05 17.34 26.50
CA GLN A 94 -14.67 17.70 26.76
C GLN A 94 -14.65 18.77 27.86
N LYS A 95 -13.79 18.64 28.87
CA LYS A 95 -13.57 19.72 29.83
C LYS A 95 -13.02 20.92 29.05
N VAL A 96 -13.86 21.93 28.88
CA VAL A 96 -13.52 23.24 28.33
C VAL A 96 -12.46 23.86 29.24
N ALA A 97 -11.32 24.27 28.70
CA ALA A 97 -10.31 24.98 29.49
C ALA A 97 -10.88 26.36 29.87
N GLU A 98 -10.50 26.95 31.01
CA GLU A 98 -10.94 28.33 31.37
C GLU A 98 -10.62 29.35 30.25
N GLN A 99 -9.59 29.06 29.45
CA GLN A 99 -9.15 29.84 28.29
C GLN A 99 -10.12 29.80 27.10
N ASP A 100 -10.91 28.73 26.95
CA ASP A 100 -11.91 28.60 25.88
C ASP A 100 -13.20 29.38 26.24
N PHE A 101 -13.42 29.72 27.51
CA PHE A 101 -14.50 30.64 27.91
C PHE A 101 -14.20 32.08 27.49
N GLU A 102 -12.93 32.48 27.47
CA GLU A 102 -12.50 33.82 27.00
C GLU A 102 -12.69 33.98 25.47
N GLU A 103 -12.63 32.90 24.69
CA GLU A 103 -12.84 32.93 23.23
C GLU A 103 -14.34 33.13 22.86
N TRP A 104 -15.26 32.66 23.70
CA TRP A 104 -16.71 32.90 23.55
C TRP A 104 -17.17 34.30 23.98
N GLU A 105 -16.32 35.08 24.65
CA GLU A 105 -16.58 36.51 24.93
C GLU A 105 -16.11 37.44 23.79
N SER A 106 -15.62 36.90 22.67
CA SER A 106 -15.14 37.72 21.54
C SER A 106 -16.25 38.09 20.55
N GLU A 107 -16.54 39.41 20.49
CA GLU A 107 -17.15 40.30 19.47
C GLU A 107 -18.36 39.87 18.60
N GLU A 108 -18.74 38.59 18.48
CA GLU A 108 -19.89 38.16 17.65
C GLU A 108 -21.24 38.37 18.35
N PHE A 109 -21.24 38.60 19.66
CA PHE A 109 -22.45 38.79 20.48
C PHE A 109 -22.54 40.16 21.18
N ASP A 110 -21.70 41.12 20.82
CA ASP A 110 -21.85 42.50 21.31
C ASP A 110 -23.14 43.14 20.76
N PRO A 111 -23.92 43.87 21.59
CA PRO A 111 -25.05 44.62 21.07
C PRO A 111 -24.54 45.64 20.05
N ILE A 112 -25.12 45.61 18.84
CA ILE A 112 -24.73 46.45 17.71
C ILE A 112 -24.60 47.92 18.16
N LEU A 113 -23.38 48.44 18.24
CA LEU A 113 -23.10 49.84 18.47
C LEU A 113 -23.40 50.63 17.20
N GLY A 114 -24.68 50.98 17.05
CA GLY A 114 -25.18 51.70 15.89
C GLY A 114 -26.71 51.76 15.82
N ALA A 115 -27.41 51.81 16.95
CA ALA A 115 -28.79 52.24 16.95
C ALA A 115 -28.82 53.74 16.67
N VAL A 116 -29.09 54.10 15.42
CA VAL A 116 -29.43 55.47 15.04
C VAL A 116 -30.63 55.89 15.88
N GLU A 117 -30.46 56.93 16.71
CA GLU A 117 -31.57 57.67 17.33
C GLU A 117 -32.51 58.15 16.22
N GLY A 118 -33.61 57.45 15.99
CA GLY A 118 -34.53 57.84 14.92
C GLY A 118 -35.67 56.88 14.55
N THR A 119 -35.84 55.73 15.21
CA THR A 119 -37.08 54.95 15.01
C THR A 119 -38.15 55.37 16.02
N PRO A 120 -39.33 55.83 15.58
CA PRO A 120 -40.42 56.16 16.48
C PRO A 120 -40.91 54.87 17.18
N PRO A 121 -41.41 54.96 18.43
CA PRO A 121 -41.89 53.79 19.15
C PRO A 121 -43.03 53.12 18.38
N ALA A 122 -43.01 51.79 18.34
CA ALA A 122 -44.04 50.95 17.73
C ALA A 122 -45.40 51.20 18.39
N GLY A 123 -46.17 52.11 17.79
CA GLY A 123 -47.51 52.52 18.23
C GLY A 123 -48.62 52.23 17.22
N ILE A 124 -48.38 51.32 16.27
CA ILE A 124 -49.40 50.92 15.29
C ILE A 124 -49.72 49.43 15.45
N SER A 125 -50.98 49.16 15.82
CA SER A 125 -51.56 47.82 15.87
C SER A 125 -51.47 47.16 14.49
N ALA A 126 -51.12 45.87 14.46
CA ALA A 126 -51.15 45.08 13.25
C ALA A 126 -52.57 45.07 12.63
N PRO A 127 -52.72 45.27 11.31
CA PRO A 127 -54.02 45.15 10.64
C PRO A 127 -54.50 43.68 10.62
N PRO A 128 -55.83 43.43 10.62
CA PRO A 128 -56.37 42.07 10.63
C PRO A 128 -56.11 41.37 9.29
N ALA A 129 -55.95 40.06 9.36
CA ALA A 129 -55.67 39.20 8.22
C ALA A 129 -56.80 39.20 7.18
N ASP A 130 -56.49 39.57 5.94
CA ASP A 130 -57.39 39.39 4.80
C ASP A 130 -57.33 37.93 4.28
N PRO A 131 -58.48 37.31 3.95
CA PRO A 131 -58.56 35.94 3.48
C PRO A 131 -58.52 35.91 1.94
N GLU A 132 -57.34 36.00 1.34
CA GLU A 132 -57.22 35.77 -0.10
C GLU A 132 -56.36 34.54 -0.38
N SER A 133 -56.96 33.62 -1.13
CA SER A 133 -56.46 32.28 -1.42
C SER A 133 -55.18 32.33 -2.24
N ALA A 134 -54.21 31.49 -1.85
CA ALA A 134 -52.94 31.34 -2.54
C ALA A 134 -53.11 30.88 -4.01
N PRO A 135 -52.34 31.44 -4.96
CA PRO A 135 -52.23 30.88 -6.31
C PRO A 135 -51.34 29.62 -6.34
N PRO A 136 -51.54 28.70 -7.30
CA PRO A 136 -50.95 27.36 -7.31
C PRO A 136 -49.46 27.38 -7.66
N ALA A 137 -48.71 26.43 -7.10
CA ALA A 137 -47.28 26.23 -7.35
C ALA A 137 -47.05 25.51 -8.69
N ASP A 138 -46.39 26.19 -9.63
CA ASP A 138 -45.85 25.58 -10.85
C ASP A 138 -44.50 24.85 -10.57
N PRO A 139 -44.22 23.71 -11.22
CA PRO A 139 -43.00 22.94 -11.02
C PRO A 139 -41.91 23.41 -11.99
N ALA A 140 -40.99 24.26 -11.53
CA ALA A 140 -39.78 24.61 -12.28
C ALA A 140 -38.52 24.26 -11.47
N SER A 141 -37.67 23.44 -12.09
CA SER A 141 -36.44 22.86 -11.57
C SER A 141 -35.44 23.89 -11.05
N ALA A 142 -34.75 23.54 -9.96
CA ALA A 142 -33.64 24.30 -9.39
C ALA A 142 -32.46 24.43 -10.38
N PRO A 143 -31.72 25.56 -10.37
CA PRO A 143 -30.55 25.74 -11.21
C PRO A 143 -29.42 24.78 -10.81
N ILE A 144 -28.81 24.17 -11.82
CA ILE A 144 -27.62 23.32 -11.73
C ILE A 144 -26.42 24.20 -11.34
N ASN A 145 -25.76 23.89 -10.22
CA ASN A 145 -24.49 24.51 -9.84
C ASN A 145 -23.33 23.68 -10.45
N ASP A 146 -22.56 24.29 -11.34
CA ASP A 146 -21.47 23.68 -12.12
C ASP A 146 -20.16 23.66 -11.29
N PRO A 147 -19.48 22.51 -11.10
CA PRO A 147 -18.34 22.39 -10.19
C PRO A 147 -16.97 22.79 -10.79
N TYR A 148 -16.90 23.59 -11.86
CA TYR A 148 -15.63 23.92 -12.54
C TYR A 148 -15.22 25.41 -12.57
N LEU A 149 -15.62 26.22 -11.58
CA LEU A 149 -15.12 27.60 -11.44
C LEU A 149 -14.45 27.85 -10.09
N THR A 150 -13.17 27.48 -9.98
CA THR A 150 -12.22 28.21 -9.11
C THR A 150 -10.82 28.14 -9.74
N THR A 151 -10.37 29.26 -10.27
CA THR A 151 -8.97 29.48 -10.69
C THR A 151 -8.06 29.60 -9.46
N PRO A 152 -6.92 28.88 -9.39
CA PRO A 152 -6.02 28.95 -8.26
C PRO A 152 -4.97 30.04 -8.48
N ASP A 153 -5.14 31.24 -7.93
CA ASP A 153 -4.06 32.25 -8.04
C ASP A 153 -3.87 33.20 -6.85
N GLN A 154 -4.49 32.98 -5.68
CA GLN A 154 -4.30 33.90 -4.53
C GLN A 154 -4.16 33.22 -3.16
N LEU A 155 -3.41 32.11 -3.09
CA LEU A 155 -2.97 31.51 -1.81
C LEU A 155 -1.46 31.21 -1.75
N GLY A 156 -0.68 31.79 -2.66
CA GLY A 156 0.73 31.43 -2.88
C GLY A 156 1.82 32.33 -2.28
N GLU A 157 1.53 33.56 -1.83
CA GLU A 157 2.60 34.58 -1.68
C GLU A 157 2.84 35.18 -0.28
N ARG A 158 2.32 34.57 0.80
CA ARG A 158 2.64 35.05 2.18
C ARG A 158 3.32 34.07 3.13
N ALA A 159 3.75 32.91 2.65
CA ALA A 159 4.42 31.91 3.48
C ALA A 159 5.74 31.38 2.90
N ARG A 160 6.53 32.24 2.25
CA ARG A 160 7.86 31.85 1.73
C ARG A 160 8.92 32.90 2.02
N ALA A 161 9.28 33.02 3.31
CA ALA A 161 10.58 33.53 3.77
C ALA A 161 10.72 33.36 5.29
N ARG A 162 10.36 32.20 5.85
CA ARG A 162 10.86 31.80 7.18
C ARG A 162 11.78 30.61 6.92
N ASP A 163 13.04 30.74 7.32
CA ASP A 163 14.14 29.86 6.95
C ASP A 163 13.76 28.37 7.05
N LEU A 164 13.82 27.65 5.92
CA LEU A 164 13.57 26.20 5.83
C LEU A 164 14.49 25.37 6.75
N ARG A 165 15.57 25.98 7.26
CA ARG A 165 16.46 25.36 8.26
C ARG A 165 15.86 25.32 9.66
N ASP A 166 15.04 26.30 10.05
CA ASP A 166 14.49 26.41 11.40
C ASP A 166 13.27 25.48 11.62
N GLU A 167 12.58 25.06 10.55
CA GLU A 167 11.48 24.09 10.62
C GLU A 167 11.98 22.63 10.80
N GLU A 168 13.13 22.28 10.22
CA GLU A 168 13.71 20.93 10.32
C GLU A 168 14.20 20.58 11.73
N GLU A 169 14.40 21.60 12.58
CA GLU A 169 14.86 21.46 13.98
C GLU A 169 13.79 21.78 15.04
N ASN A 170 12.56 22.08 14.64
CA ASN A 170 11.45 22.22 15.58
C ASN A 170 11.30 20.92 16.43
N PRO A 171 11.17 20.99 17.76
CA PRO A 171 11.01 19.80 18.62
C PRO A 171 9.94 18.81 18.11
N ARG A 172 8.85 19.30 17.51
CA ARG A 172 7.79 18.47 16.92
C ARG A 172 8.22 17.76 15.64
N SER A 173 9.08 18.36 14.81
CA SER A 173 9.59 17.74 13.59
C SER A 173 10.64 16.67 13.92
N ILE A 174 11.50 16.92 14.92
CA ILE A 174 12.47 15.94 15.44
C ILE A 174 11.76 14.71 16.02
N GLU A 175 10.70 14.90 16.83
CA GLU A 175 9.93 13.79 17.39
C GLU A 175 9.22 12.98 16.31
N ARG A 176 8.62 13.64 15.31
CA ARG A 176 7.97 12.95 14.19
C ARG A 176 8.96 12.12 13.38
N ARG A 177 10.14 12.67 13.11
CA ARG A 177 11.26 12.00 12.43
C ARG A 177 11.75 10.78 13.21
N PHE A 178 11.96 10.94 14.52
CA PHE A 178 12.30 9.84 15.41
C PHE A 178 11.25 8.73 15.35
N LYS A 179 9.96 9.04 15.53
CA LYS A 179 8.89 8.03 15.52
C LYS A 179 8.82 7.28 14.20
N LYS A 180 8.96 7.98 13.07
CA LYS A 180 9.02 7.36 11.74
C LYS A 180 10.20 6.39 11.63
N TRP A 181 11.37 6.80 12.09
CA TRP A 181 12.57 5.97 12.11
C TRP A 181 12.44 4.77 13.06
N TRP A 182 11.92 5.00 14.27
CA TRP A 182 11.69 4.01 15.33
C TRP A 182 10.76 2.89 14.86
N HIS A 183 9.63 3.24 14.24
CA HIS A 183 8.70 2.24 13.71
C HIS A 183 9.25 1.44 12.53
N ALA A 184 10.28 1.94 11.85
CA ALA A 184 10.99 1.20 10.81
C ALA A 184 12.09 0.29 11.37
N TRP A 185 12.42 0.39 12.67
CA TRP A 185 13.48 -0.38 13.30
C TRP A 185 13.05 -1.83 13.59
N PRO A 186 13.83 -2.85 13.19
CA PRO A 186 13.51 -4.24 13.51
C PRO A 186 13.59 -4.50 15.01
N GLY A 187 12.51 -5.03 15.58
CA GLY A 187 12.43 -5.32 17.02
C GLY A 187 12.03 -4.13 17.88
N TYR A 188 11.51 -3.03 17.31
CA TYR A 188 11.06 -1.85 18.07
C TYR A 188 9.99 -2.17 19.15
N LEU A 189 9.26 -3.29 19.02
CA LEU A 189 8.28 -3.74 20.01
C LEU A 189 8.92 -4.21 21.32
N ASP A 190 10.12 -4.79 21.24
CA ASP A 190 10.84 -5.37 22.39
C ASP A 190 11.97 -4.47 22.88
N ASP A 191 12.23 -3.36 22.18
CA ASP A 191 13.33 -2.43 22.44
C ASP A 191 12.83 -1.21 23.24
N SER A 192 13.76 -0.54 23.93
CA SER A 192 13.42 0.59 24.82
C SER A 192 13.34 1.91 24.05
N GLU A 193 12.11 2.33 23.72
CA GLU A 193 11.85 3.62 23.07
C GLU A 193 12.46 4.79 23.87
N MET A 194 12.32 4.77 25.19
CA MET A 194 12.87 5.80 26.09
C MET A 194 14.39 5.99 25.92
N ASN A 195 15.14 4.88 25.82
CA ASN A 195 16.59 4.95 25.63
C ASN A 195 16.94 5.40 24.20
N ALA A 196 16.19 4.96 23.20
CA ALA A 196 16.38 5.37 21.81
C ALA A 196 16.09 6.87 21.61
N VAL A 197 15.04 7.42 22.23
CA VAL A 197 14.72 8.86 22.22
C VAL A 197 15.87 9.67 22.79
N ARG A 198 16.44 9.27 23.93
CA ARG A 198 17.58 9.96 24.56
C ARG A 198 18.80 9.98 23.63
N CYS A 199 19.14 8.84 23.04
CA CYS A 199 20.25 8.76 22.09
C CYS A 199 19.99 9.58 20.82
N TRP A 200 18.74 9.62 20.33
CA TRP A 200 18.34 10.40 19.16
C TRP A 200 18.41 11.91 19.38
N GLN A 201 18.01 12.37 20.58
CA GLN A 201 18.09 13.77 20.97
C GLN A 201 19.55 14.24 21.12
N ALA A 202 20.46 13.34 21.49
CA ALA A 202 21.89 13.62 21.60
C ALA A 202 22.61 13.77 20.24
N LEU A 203 21.96 13.39 19.12
CA LEU A 203 22.52 13.56 17.78
C LEU A 203 22.37 15.00 17.27
N THR A 204 23.35 15.45 16.51
CA THR A 204 23.27 16.70 15.74
C THR A 204 22.25 16.59 14.59
N PRO A 205 21.76 17.71 14.05
CA PRO A 205 20.84 17.73 12.91
C PRO A 205 21.37 16.95 11.70
N GLU A 206 22.65 17.12 11.36
CA GLU A 206 23.30 16.42 10.26
C GLU A 206 23.42 14.91 10.54
N GLN A 207 23.74 14.53 11.78
CA GLN A 207 23.81 13.12 12.19
C GLN A 207 22.43 12.45 12.15
N ARG A 208 21.35 13.15 12.53
CA ARG A 208 19.99 12.62 12.44
C ARG A 208 19.61 12.33 10.98
N LYS A 209 19.91 13.27 10.08
CA LYS A 209 19.67 13.08 8.64
C LYS A 209 20.48 11.90 8.08
N ALA A 210 21.78 11.85 8.37
CA ALA A 210 22.64 10.74 7.94
C ALA A 210 22.18 9.39 8.51
N CYS A 211 21.75 9.35 9.77
CA CYS A 211 21.20 8.17 10.40
C CYS A 211 19.95 7.67 9.66
N GLU A 212 18.99 8.56 9.35
CA GLU A 212 17.77 8.21 8.61
C GLU A 212 18.07 7.63 7.23
N ASP A 213 18.97 8.28 6.48
CA ASP A 213 19.30 7.90 5.11
C ASP A 213 20.05 6.55 5.05
N LEU A 214 20.92 6.29 6.04
CA LEU A 214 21.81 5.12 6.05
C LEU A 214 21.28 3.93 6.88
N THR A 215 20.26 4.12 7.72
CA THR A 215 19.66 3.02 8.50
C THR A 215 19.16 1.87 7.62
N PRO A 216 18.39 2.09 6.54
CA PRO A 216 17.93 1.01 5.68
C PRO A 216 19.09 0.23 5.05
N VAL A 217 20.16 0.94 4.67
CA VAL A 217 21.37 0.35 4.08
C VAL A 217 22.09 -0.54 5.09
N TYR A 218 22.22 -0.07 6.34
CA TYR A 218 22.84 -0.84 7.42
C TYR A 218 22.07 -2.14 7.71
N LEU A 219 20.74 -2.06 7.76
CA LEU A 219 19.90 -3.23 8.01
C LEU A 219 20.02 -4.26 6.87
N ALA A 220 19.95 -3.80 5.62
CA ALA A 220 20.10 -4.67 4.45
C ALA A 220 21.49 -5.34 4.39
N ALA A 221 22.56 -4.63 4.74
CA ALA A 221 23.90 -5.20 4.82
C ALA A 221 23.99 -6.30 5.89
N ARG A 222 23.31 -6.13 7.02
CA ARG A 222 23.32 -7.09 8.12
C ARG A 222 22.51 -8.35 7.83
N ASP A 223 21.38 -8.20 7.16
CA ASP A 223 20.58 -9.34 6.70
C ASP A 223 21.40 -10.22 5.74
N LYS A 224 22.14 -9.61 4.80
CA LYS A 224 23.08 -10.31 3.91
C LYS A 224 24.21 -11.02 4.66
N MET A 225 24.67 -10.50 5.80
CA MET A 225 25.67 -11.14 6.66
C MET A 225 25.09 -12.27 7.54
N GLY A 226 23.82 -12.63 7.38
CA GLY A 226 23.16 -13.71 8.14
C GLY A 226 22.91 -13.39 9.62
N ARG A 227 22.97 -12.10 10.02
CA ARG A 227 22.74 -11.69 11.40
C ARG A 227 21.25 -11.47 11.66
N THR A 228 20.58 -12.48 12.21
CA THR A 228 19.11 -12.53 12.40
C THR A 228 18.54 -11.58 13.46
N LYS A 229 19.36 -11.05 14.38
CA LYS A 229 18.90 -10.12 15.43
C LYS A 229 19.49 -8.74 15.22
N ALA A 230 18.64 -7.72 15.08
CA ALA A 230 19.08 -6.33 15.11
C ALA A 230 19.76 -6.00 16.46
N LYS A 231 20.62 -4.97 16.46
CA LYS A 231 21.16 -4.46 17.72
C LYS A 231 20.05 -3.61 18.35
N ALA A 232 20.10 -3.36 19.65
CA ALA A 232 19.23 -2.35 20.24
C ALA A 232 19.43 -1.01 19.52
N ALA A 233 18.36 -0.30 19.23
CA ALA A 233 18.33 1.00 18.58
C ALA A 233 19.15 2.04 19.35
N SER A 234 19.10 2.01 20.68
CA SER A 234 19.93 2.87 21.53
C SER A 234 21.42 2.60 21.32
N THR A 235 21.84 1.33 21.20
CA THR A 235 23.21 0.94 20.86
C THR A 235 23.59 1.38 19.45
N TYR A 236 22.69 1.23 18.48
CA TYR A 236 22.90 1.70 17.11
C TYR A 236 23.15 3.21 17.02
N LEU A 237 22.32 3.99 17.72
CA LEU A 237 22.42 5.45 17.81
C LEU A 237 23.67 5.90 18.57
N THR A 238 23.97 5.26 19.71
CA THR A 238 25.14 5.61 20.54
C THR A 238 26.46 5.29 19.84
N GLU A 239 26.56 4.13 19.20
CA GLU A 239 27.78 3.72 18.47
C GLU A 239 27.91 4.37 17.08
N ARG A 240 26.92 5.17 16.65
CA ARG A 240 26.86 5.82 15.32
C ARG A 240 27.15 4.83 14.19
N GLN A 241 26.48 3.68 14.24
CA GLN A 241 26.81 2.53 13.37
C GLN A 241 26.66 2.82 11.87
N TRP A 242 25.85 3.81 11.47
CA TRP A 242 25.76 4.25 10.07
C TRP A 242 27.08 4.83 9.56
N GLU A 243 27.94 5.37 10.43
CA GLU A 243 29.23 5.94 10.01
C GLU A 243 30.24 4.86 9.67
N ARG A 244 30.08 3.66 10.21
CA ARG A 244 30.85 2.49 9.78
C ARG A 244 30.53 2.10 8.33
N LEU A 245 29.38 2.52 7.79
CA LEU A 245 29.09 2.38 6.37
C LEU A 245 29.91 3.37 5.53
N ALA A 246 30.21 4.58 5.99
CA ALA A 246 31.05 5.50 5.22
C ALA A 246 32.48 4.96 4.99
N HIS A 247 32.93 4.00 5.82
CA HIS A 247 34.21 3.31 5.69
C HIS A 247 34.13 1.94 5.01
N ALA A 248 32.95 1.43 4.70
CA ALA A 248 32.75 0.15 4.02
C ALA A 248 32.09 0.44 2.67
N ASP A 249 32.71 0.07 1.53
CA ASP A 249 32.25 0.38 0.16
C ASP A 249 30.73 0.17 -0.08
N VAL A 250 29.92 1.20 0.22
CA VAL A 250 28.44 1.15 0.21
C VAL A 250 27.89 1.09 -1.21
N ALA A 251 28.68 1.49 -2.20
CA ALA A 251 28.28 1.51 -3.61
C ALA A 251 27.93 0.11 -4.15
N GLU A 252 28.41 -0.96 -3.52
CA GLU A 252 28.12 -2.33 -3.92
C GLU A 252 26.83 -2.90 -3.28
N VAL A 253 26.40 -2.35 -2.13
CA VAL A 253 25.27 -2.88 -1.35
C VAL A 253 23.90 -2.38 -1.86
N VAL A 254 23.85 -1.23 -2.54
CA VAL A 254 22.61 -0.48 -2.83
C VAL A 254 22.05 -0.69 -4.25
N LYS A 255 22.71 -1.46 -5.12
CA LYS A 255 22.16 -1.71 -6.48
C LYS A 255 20.87 -2.53 -6.37
N PRO A 256 19.73 -2.04 -6.92
CA PRO A 256 18.51 -2.83 -6.96
C PRO A 256 18.80 -4.14 -7.67
N THR A 257 18.38 -5.26 -7.07
CA THR A 257 18.56 -6.59 -7.66
C THR A 257 17.48 -6.89 -8.70
N ASN A 258 16.32 -6.25 -8.59
CA ASN A 258 15.17 -6.43 -9.47
C ASN A 258 14.63 -5.10 -10.00
N ALA A 259 14.09 -5.11 -11.21
CA ALA A 259 13.39 -3.99 -11.86
C ALA A 259 12.03 -4.44 -12.37
N MET A 260 11.04 -3.53 -12.36
CA MET A 260 9.73 -3.79 -12.95
C MET A 260 9.83 -3.74 -14.48
N ALA A 261 9.53 -4.85 -15.15
CA ALA A 261 9.55 -4.95 -16.61
C ALA A 261 8.13 -5.03 -17.18
N ALA A 262 7.87 -4.29 -18.25
CA ALA A 262 6.60 -4.39 -18.96
C ALA A 262 6.41 -5.78 -19.58
N PRO A 263 5.16 -6.30 -19.66
CA PRO A 263 4.87 -7.56 -20.34
C PRO A 263 5.46 -7.62 -21.74
N PHE A 264 6.01 -8.78 -22.12
CA PHE A 264 6.63 -9.03 -23.43
C PHE A 264 7.85 -8.16 -23.79
N GLY A 265 8.33 -7.31 -22.86
CA GLY A 265 9.56 -6.53 -22.99
C GLY A 265 10.83 -7.36 -22.95
N LYS A 266 11.97 -6.73 -23.27
CA LYS A 266 13.32 -7.36 -23.25
C LYS A 266 13.63 -8.10 -21.95
N LEU A 267 13.57 -7.38 -20.82
CA LEU A 267 13.90 -7.92 -19.51
C LEU A 267 12.88 -8.96 -19.04
N TRP A 268 11.61 -8.79 -19.44
CA TRP A 268 10.54 -9.76 -19.21
C TRP A 268 10.84 -11.07 -19.93
N MET A 269 11.18 -11.03 -21.24
CA MET A 269 11.52 -12.24 -21.99
C MET A 269 12.78 -12.90 -21.44
N ALA A 270 13.82 -12.13 -21.12
CA ALA A 270 15.05 -12.69 -20.58
C ALA A 270 14.81 -13.44 -19.27
N THR A 271 13.96 -12.90 -18.40
CA THR A 271 13.54 -13.57 -17.15
C THR A 271 12.77 -14.85 -17.45
N ARG A 272 11.82 -14.81 -18.39
CA ARG A 272 11.08 -16.01 -18.84
C ARG A 272 12.03 -17.11 -19.33
N LEU A 273 12.96 -16.77 -20.22
CA LEU A 273 13.92 -17.73 -20.78
C LEU A 273 14.87 -18.28 -19.70
N ALA A 274 15.34 -17.42 -18.78
CA ALA A 274 16.19 -17.86 -17.68
C ALA A 274 15.49 -18.89 -16.77
N GLU A 275 14.23 -18.65 -16.39
CA GLU A 275 13.43 -19.60 -15.61
C GLU A 275 13.20 -20.92 -16.37
N LEU A 276 12.98 -20.87 -17.68
CA LEU A 276 12.84 -22.07 -18.50
C LEU A 276 14.13 -22.90 -18.59
N LEU A 277 15.28 -22.23 -18.63
CA LEU A 277 16.62 -22.85 -18.68
C LEU A 277 17.06 -23.48 -17.35
N LEU A 278 16.46 -23.07 -16.22
CA LEU A 278 16.70 -23.71 -14.92
C LEU A 278 16.03 -25.09 -14.81
N GLY A 279 15.10 -25.41 -15.71
CA GLY A 279 14.33 -26.64 -15.66
C GLY A 279 13.10 -26.51 -14.75
N PRO A 280 12.26 -27.56 -14.65
CA PRO A 280 11.04 -27.50 -13.89
C PRO A 280 11.31 -27.31 -12.39
N SER A 281 10.66 -26.35 -11.75
CA SER A 281 10.95 -25.92 -10.38
C SER A 281 10.18 -26.66 -9.29
N VAL A 282 9.25 -27.54 -9.68
CA VAL A 282 8.38 -28.29 -8.74
C VAL A 282 8.18 -29.73 -9.19
N ASN A 283 7.80 -30.58 -8.24
CA ASN A 283 7.38 -31.94 -8.56
C ASN A 283 6.07 -31.90 -9.37
N ILE A 284 6.14 -32.32 -10.63
CA ILE A 284 5.02 -32.28 -11.57
C ILE A 284 4.02 -33.37 -11.17
N PRO A 285 2.73 -33.04 -10.94
CA PRO A 285 1.75 -34.04 -10.56
C PRO A 285 1.61 -35.13 -11.62
N GLY A 286 1.35 -36.36 -11.18
CA GLY A 286 1.06 -37.47 -12.09
C GLY A 286 -0.33 -37.37 -12.76
N PRO A 287 -0.65 -38.32 -13.66
CA PRO A 287 -1.99 -38.49 -14.21
C PRO A 287 -3.04 -38.68 -13.11
N THR A 288 -4.10 -37.89 -13.17
CA THR A 288 -5.31 -38.00 -12.35
C THR A 288 -6.07 -39.28 -12.68
N SER A 289 -6.97 -39.72 -11.79
CA SER A 289 -7.80 -40.91 -12.01
C SER A 289 -8.62 -40.84 -13.31
N PHE A 290 -9.05 -39.64 -13.71
CA PHE A 290 -9.75 -39.42 -14.98
C PHE A 290 -8.83 -39.60 -16.19
N GLU A 291 -7.65 -38.98 -16.18
CA GLU A 291 -6.65 -39.16 -17.24
C GLU A 291 -6.19 -40.61 -17.34
N GLN A 292 -6.03 -41.31 -16.21
CA GLN A 292 -5.73 -42.75 -16.18
C GLN A 292 -6.84 -43.60 -16.80
N ALA A 293 -8.12 -43.23 -16.62
CA ALA A 293 -9.22 -43.89 -17.30
C ALA A 293 -9.16 -43.66 -18.81
N GLN A 294 -8.91 -42.43 -19.27
CA GLN A 294 -8.78 -42.12 -20.69
C GLN A 294 -7.57 -42.80 -21.36
N ILE A 295 -6.45 -42.94 -20.64
CA ILE A 295 -5.29 -43.71 -21.11
C ILE A 295 -5.65 -45.19 -21.28
N ARG A 296 -6.36 -45.79 -20.31
CA ARG A 296 -6.82 -47.18 -20.41
C ARG A 296 -7.78 -47.41 -21.57
N GLU A 297 -8.60 -46.42 -21.89
CA GLU A 297 -9.52 -46.44 -23.04
C GLU A 297 -8.82 -46.15 -24.38
N GLY A 298 -7.50 -45.90 -24.39
CA GLY A 298 -6.73 -45.58 -25.61
C GLY A 298 -7.04 -44.21 -26.20
N LYS A 299 -7.71 -43.32 -25.45
CA LYS A 299 -8.08 -41.98 -25.90
C LYS A 299 -6.96 -40.95 -25.74
N LEU A 300 -6.02 -41.20 -24.84
CA LEU A 300 -4.86 -40.36 -24.57
C LEU A 300 -3.61 -41.21 -24.41
N SER A 301 -2.46 -40.70 -24.85
CA SER A 301 -1.16 -41.26 -24.48
C SER A 301 -0.75 -40.77 -23.09
N ILE A 302 -0.04 -41.63 -22.35
CA ILE A 302 0.63 -41.25 -21.09
C ILE A 302 1.66 -40.13 -21.32
N ASP A 303 2.30 -40.12 -22.49
CA ASP A 303 3.33 -39.12 -22.82
C ASP A 303 2.70 -37.76 -23.10
N ASP A 304 1.53 -37.71 -23.73
CA ASP A 304 0.77 -36.47 -23.96
C ASP A 304 0.35 -35.85 -22.63
N VAL A 305 -0.17 -36.67 -21.71
CA VAL A 305 -0.58 -36.22 -20.37
C VAL A 305 0.62 -35.69 -19.58
N ARG A 306 1.77 -36.38 -19.64
CA ARG A 306 3.01 -35.93 -18.98
C ARG A 306 3.54 -34.64 -19.59
N SER A 307 3.50 -34.51 -20.91
CA SER A 307 3.90 -33.30 -21.62
C SER A 307 3.04 -32.10 -21.23
N GLU A 308 1.72 -32.26 -21.27
CA GLU A 308 0.77 -31.21 -20.91
C GLU A 308 0.93 -30.77 -19.45
N LYS A 309 1.06 -31.73 -18.52
CA LYS A 309 1.30 -31.41 -17.10
C LYS A 309 2.65 -30.73 -16.89
N ARG A 310 3.69 -31.11 -17.63
CA ARG A 310 4.99 -30.44 -17.57
C ARG A 310 4.86 -28.98 -18.00
N LYS A 311 4.17 -28.69 -19.11
CA LYS A 311 3.93 -27.30 -19.55
C LYS A 311 3.12 -26.53 -18.49
N ARG A 312 2.09 -27.13 -17.91
CA ARG A 312 1.19 -26.45 -16.97
C ARG A 312 1.75 -26.24 -15.56
N PHE A 313 2.56 -27.18 -15.07
CA PHE A 313 3.01 -27.18 -13.68
C PHE A 313 4.53 -27.09 -13.53
N GLY A 314 5.32 -27.37 -14.57
CA GLY A 314 6.77 -27.38 -14.49
C GLY A 314 7.38 -26.02 -14.18
N TRP A 315 6.77 -24.93 -14.65
CA TRP A 315 7.27 -23.57 -14.45
C TRP A 315 6.17 -22.64 -13.92
N PRO A 316 5.80 -22.74 -12.63
CA PRO A 316 4.73 -21.92 -12.05
C PRO A 316 4.97 -20.41 -12.23
N SER A 317 6.22 -19.95 -12.02
CA SER A 317 6.60 -18.54 -12.20
C SER A 317 6.38 -18.07 -13.64
N VAL A 318 6.80 -18.86 -14.64
CA VAL A 318 6.59 -18.54 -16.07
C VAL A 318 5.11 -18.52 -16.42
N ASN A 319 4.35 -19.50 -15.93
CA ASN A 319 2.91 -19.60 -16.21
C ASN A 319 2.12 -18.46 -15.55
N GLU A 320 2.48 -18.07 -14.33
CA GLU A 320 1.90 -16.92 -13.65
C GLU A 320 2.27 -15.61 -14.35
N MET A 321 3.54 -15.43 -14.70
CA MET A 321 4.07 -14.29 -15.43
C MET A 321 3.36 -14.11 -16.78
N GLN A 322 3.13 -15.20 -17.50
CA GLN A 322 2.36 -15.24 -18.74
C GLN A 322 0.88 -14.97 -18.51
N GLY A 323 0.25 -15.59 -17.49
CA GLY A 323 -1.15 -15.38 -17.15
C GLY A 323 -1.46 -13.92 -16.83
N ARG A 324 -0.65 -13.29 -15.98
CA ARG A 324 -0.78 -11.86 -15.64
C ARG A 324 -0.61 -10.95 -16.85
N ALA A 325 0.28 -11.30 -17.78
CA ALA A 325 0.46 -10.55 -19.03
C ALA A 325 -0.78 -10.62 -19.95
N LEU A 326 -1.65 -11.61 -19.79
CA LEU A 326 -2.87 -11.79 -20.58
C LEU A 326 -4.14 -11.22 -19.91
N GLU A 327 -4.11 -10.97 -18.60
CA GLU A 327 -5.25 -10.43 -17.84
C GLU A 327 -5.59 -8.96 -18.20
N LYS A 328 -6.88 -8.60 -18.09
CA LYS A 328 -7.39 -7.23 -18.37
C LYS A 328 -7.72 -6.47 -17.07
N PRO A 329 -7.45 -5.14 -17.01
CA PRO A 329 -6.71 -4.34 -18.00
C PRO A 329 -5.24 -4.77 -18.03
N ALA A 330 -4.56 -4.68 -19.19
CA ALA A 330 -3.19 -5.15 -19.40
C ALA A 330 -2.33 -4.90 -18.15
N ALA A 331 -2.13 -5.97 -17.37
CA ALA A 331 -1.79 -5.82 -15.97
C ALA A 331 -0.28 -5.56 -15.78
N LYS A 332 -0.02 -4.94 -14.63
CA LYS A 332 1.25 -4.48 -14.05
C LYS A 332 2.43 -5.39 -14.43
N GLY A 333 3.57 -4.76 -14.74
CA GLY A 333 4.82 -5.44 -15.09
C GLY A 333 5.26 -6.51 -14.09
N TRP A 334 6.30 -7.25 -14.46
CA TRP A 334 6.88 -8.31 -13.64
C TRP A 334 8.19 -7.86 -13.00
N LEU A 335 8.43 -8.21 -11.75
CA LEU A 335 9.73 -7.98 -11.09
C LEU A 335 10.77 -8.92 -11.70
N CYS A 336 11.71 -8.35 -12.43
CA CYS A 336 12.72 -9.08 -13.19
C CYS A 336 14.13 -8.79 -12.65
N PRO A 337 15.02 -9.79 -12.59
CA PRO A 337 16.40 -9.61 -12.14
C PRO A 337 17.19 -8.66 -13.04
N ILE A 338 17.80 -7.62 -12.46
CA ILE A 338 18.61 -6.64 -13.21
C ILE A 338 19.88 -7.28 -13.78
N ALA A 339 20.36 -8.39 -13.18
CA ALA A 339 21.50 -9.16 -13.69
C ALA A 339 21.31 -9.64 -15.14
N LEU A 340 20.07 -9.79 -15.61
CA LEU A 340 19.77 -10.22 -16.98
C LEU A 340 19.81 -9.06 -17.99
N LYS A 341 19.83 -7.80 -17.53
CA LYS A 341 19.63 -6.62 -18.39
C LYS A 341 20.67 -6.49 -19.49
N GLU A 342 21.94 -6.75 -19.18
CA GLU A 342 23.06 -6.67 -20.13
C GLU A 342 22.88 -7.65 -21.29
N ALA A 343 22.51 -8.89 -20.99
CA ALA A 343 22.24 -9.93 -21.98
C ALA A 343 21.02 -9.66 -22.88
N THR A 344 20.25 -8.60 -22.62
CA THR A 344 19.11 -8.21 -23.45
C THR A 344 19.41 -7.12 -24.49
N GLY A 345 20.64 -6.62 -24.52
CA GLY A 345 21.03 -5.47 -25.35
C GLY A 345 20.68 -5.66 -26.83
N ASP A 346 20.99 -6.84 -27.37
CA ASP A 346 20.84 -7.22 -28.78
C ASP A 346 19.49 -7.90 -29.11
N PHE A 347 18.59 -8.04 -28.13
CA PHE A 347 17.28 -8.62 -28.37
C PHE A 347 16.56 -7.87 -29.48
N ARG A 348 15.88 -8.62 -30.34
CA ARG A 348 15.12 -8.10 -31.48
C ARG A 348 13.63 -8.21 -31.22
N GLN A 349 12.92 -7.20 -31.68
CA GLN A 349 11.46 -7.16 -31.62
C GLN A 349 10.90 -7.98 -32.78
N ILE A 350 9.96 -8.87 -32.47
CA ILE A 350 9.19 -9.67 -33.42
C ILE A 350 7.73 -9.23 -33.30
N GLN A 351 7.13 -8.86 -34.43
CA GLN A 351 5.74 -8.44 -34.50
C GLN A 351 4.81 -9.65 -34.44
N ARG A 352 3.62 -9.49 -33.87
CA ARG A 352 2.57 -10.52 -33.83
C ARG A 352 2.16 -10.99 -35.22
N THR A 353 2.25 -10.09 -36.20
CA THR A 353 1.95 -10.37 -37.61
C THR A 353 3.03 -11.24 -38.28
N ASP A 354 4.23 -11.33 -37.69
CA ASP A 354 5.29 -12.22 -38.17
C ASP A 354 5.08 -13.64 -37.64
N THR A 355 4.09 -14.32 -38.23
CA THR A 355 3.70 -15.68 -37.86
C THR A 355 4.78 -16.70 -38.14
N VAL A 356 5.70 -16.44 -39.07
CA VAL A 356 6.82 -17.33 -39.41
C VAL A 356 7.83 -17.34 -38.27
N GLN A 357 8.30 -16.17 -37.84
CA GLN A 357 9.24 -16.07 -36.73
C GLN A 357 8.61 -16.54 -35.42
N LEU A 358 7.38 -16.13 -35.12
CA LEU A 358 6.67 -16.58 -33.92
C LEU A 358 6.37 -18.08 -33.92
N GLY A 359 6.06 -18.64 -35.09
CA GLY A 359 5.92 -20.08 -35.29
C GLY A 359 7.20 -20.82 -34.92
N ALA A 360 8.34 -20.39 -35.46
CA ALA A 360 9.64 -21.00 -35.16
C ALA A 360 9.98 -20.97 -33.65
N TRP A 361 9.66 -19.89 -32.95
CA TRP A 361 9.85 -19.80 -31.49
C TRP A 361 8.89 -20.69 -30.71
N ASN A 362 7.65 -20.85 -31.15
CA ASN A 362 6.69 -21.76 -30.52
C ASN A 362 7.05 -23.23 -30.78
N ASP A 363 7.49 -23.57 -31.98
CA ASP A 363 8.01 -24.91 -32.32
C ASP A 363 9.24 -25.25 -31.47
N GLU A 364 10.11 -24.26 -31.23
CA GLU A 364 11.24 -24.40 -30.32
C GLU A 364 10.77 -24.65 -28.89
N CYS A 365 9.76 -23.95 -28.40
CA CYS A 365 9.19 -24.20 -27.07
C CYS A 365 8.57 -25.61 -26.99
N GLU A 366 7.84 -26.03 -28.01
CA GLU A 366 7.18 -27.34 -28.08
C GLU A 366 8.20 -28.48 -28.00
N ARG A 367 9.25 -28.44 -28.82
CA ARG A 367 10.31 -29.46 -28.81
C ARG A 367 11.09 -29.51 -27.48
N ARG A 368 11.13 -28.42 -26.70
CA ARG A 368 11.69 -28.41 -25.33
C ARG A 368 10.68 -28.81 -24.25
N GLY A 369 9.41 -28.99 -24.59
CA GLY A 369 8.32 -29.21 -23.64
C GLY A 369 8.06 -27.99 -22.73
N TRP A 370 8.40 -26.80 -23.22
CA TRP A 370 8.17 -25.54 -22.52
C TRP A 370 6.74 -25.05 -22.73
N PRO A 371 6.20 -24.24 -21.81
CA PRO A 371 4.91 -23.58 -22.01
C PRO A 371 4.94 -22.75 -23.31
N PRO A 372 3.88 -22.81 -24.13
CA PRO A 372 3.82 -22.04 -25.36
C PRO A 372 3.81 -20.55 -25.06
N LEU A 373 4.24 -19.75 -26.03
CA LEU A 373 4.18 -18.32 -25.94
C LEU A 373 2.87 -17.82 -26.54
N MET A 374 2.07 -17.13 -25.72
CA MET A 374 0.80 -16.56 -26.14
C MET A 374 0.88 -15.03 -26.11
N LEU A 375 0.64 -14.37 -27.24
CA LEU A 375 0.47 -12.92 -27.28
C LEU A 375 -1.00 -12.57 -27.09
N SER A 376 -1.27 -11.62 -26.19
CA SER A 376 -2.63 -11.10 -26.03
C SER A 376 -3.03 -10.25 -27.23
N GLY A 377 -4.33 -10.12 -27.48
CA GLY A 377 -4.87 -9.25 -28.54
C GLY A 377 -4.39 -7.79 -28.48
N GLN A 378 -3.91 -7.32 -27.32
CA GLN A 378 -3.43 -5.96 -27.08
C GLN A 378 -1.91 -5.82 -27.25
N HIS A 379 -1.14 -6.91 -27.23
CA HIS A 379 0.30 -6.87 -27.45
C HIS A 379 0.62 -7.23 -28.89
N GLU A 380 1.17 -6.25 -29.61
CA GLU A 380 1.50 -6.39 -31.03
C GLU A 380 2.91 -6.93 -31.25
N TRP A 381 3.74 -7.04 -30.21
CA TRP A 381 5.14 -7.40 -30.34
C TRP A 381 5.67 -8.14 -29.12
N ILE A 382 6.82 -8.79 -29.32
CA ILE A 382 7.61 -9.42 -28.27
C ILE A 382 9.10 -9.36 -28.60
N TRP A 383 9.95 -9.33 -27.58
CA TRP A 383 11.40 -9.35 -27.76
C TRP A 383 11.97 -10.75 -27.61
N PHE A 384 12.96 -11.08 -28.42
CA PHE A 384 13.70 -12.34 -28.35
C PHE A 384 15.21 -12.14 -28.56
N PRO A 385 16.05 -13.08 -28.10
CA PRO A 385 17.46 -13.16 -28.53
C PRO A 385 17.58 -13.17 -30.06
N PRO A 386 18.62 -12.54 -30.64
CA PRO A 386 18.75 -12.45 -32.08
C PRO A 386 19.06 -13.81 -32.71
N VAL A 387 18.26 -14.18 -33.70
CA VAL A 387 18.54 -15.28 -34.63
C VAL A 387 19.27 -14.68 -35.83
N HIS A 388 20.51 -15.11 -36.08
CA HIS A 388 21.27 -14.69 -37.27
C HIS A 388 20.84 -15.49 -38.50
N GLU A 389 21.26 -15.04 -39.68
CA GLU A 389 20.92 -15.70 -40.93
C GLU A 389 21.41 -17.16 -40.93
N GLY A 390 20.49 -18.09 -41.25
CA GLY A 390 20.75 -19.53 -41.22
C GLY A 390 20.71 -20.18 -39.84
N GLU A 391 20.50 -19.42 -38.76
CA GLU A 391 20.37 -19.96 -37.41
C GLU A 391 18.91 -20.30 -37.05
N THR A 392 18.76 -21.14 -36.02
CA THR A 392 17.46 -21.48 -35.43
C THR A 392 17.31 -20.81 -34.07
N PRO A 393 16.07 -20.67 -33.55
CA PRO A 393 15.82 -20.22 -32.18
C PRO A 393 16.60 -21.03 -31.13
N ALA A 394 16.87 -22.32 -31.38
CA ALA A 394 17.69 -23.14 -30.49
C ALA A 394 19.10 -22.56 -30.26
N VAL A 395 19.76 -22.10 -31.33
CA VAL A 395 21.10 -21.50 -31.28
C VAL A 395 21.06 -20.17 -30.54
N ALA A 396 20.05 -19.35 -30.81
CA ALA A 396 19.84 -18.08 -30.12
C ALA A 396 19.60 -18.27 -28.60
N ILE A 397 18.84 -19.30 -28.20
CA ILE A 397 18.65 -19.68 -26.79
C ILE A 397 19.96 -20.14 -26.16
N ALA A 398 20.75 -20.97 -26.85
CA ALA A 398 22.03 -21.45 -26.33
C ALA A 398 23.00 -20.29 -26.07
N ARG A 399 23.12 -19.37 -27.04
CA ARG A 399 23.94 -18.16 -26.89
C ARG A 399 23.46 -17.29 -25.72
N PHE A 400 22.15 -17.12 -25.57
CA PHE A 400 21.58 -16.42 -24.43
C PHE A 400 21.92 -17.12 -23.11
N ALA A 401 21.80 -18.45 -23.04
CA ALA A 401 22.14 -19.25 -21.87
C ALA A 401 23.62 -19.08 -21.47
N ASP A 402 24.54 -19.07 -22.44
CA ASP A 402 25.95 -18.83 -22.21
C ASP A 402 26.20 -17.41 -21.63
N ALA A 403 25.54 -16.41 -22.20
CA ALA A 403 25.62 -15.02 -21.73
C ALA A 403 25.12 -14.83 -20.29
N ILE A 404 24.19 -15.66 -19.82
CA ILE A 404 23.65 -15.61 -18.45
C ILE A 404 24.12 -16.79 -17.57
N SER A 405 25.15 -17.51 -17.97
CA SER A 405 25.66 -18.72 -17.29
C SER A 405 25.95 -18.49 -15.79
N ASN A 406 26.62 -17.39 -15.44
CA ASN A 406 26.89 -17.02 -14.05
C ASN A 406 25.60 -16.83 -13.23
N TYR A 407 24.58 -16.22 -13.83
CA TYR A 407 23.27 -16.04 -13.20
C TYR A 407 22.60 -17.40 -12.96
N LEU A 408 22.60 -18.29 -13.96
CA LEU A 408 21.99 -19.62 -13.85
C LEU A 408 22.68 -20.47 -12.76
N THR A 409 24.02 -20.46 -12.71
CA THR A 409 24.79 -21.18 -11.70
C THR A 409 24.48 -20.68 -10.29
N THR A 410 24.45 -19.36 -10.10
CA THR A 410 24.14 -18.74 -8.80
C THR A 410 22.73 -19.10 -8.32
N ARG A 411 21.76 -19.09 -9.23
CA ARG A 411 20.36 -19.44 -8.89
C ARG A 411 20.24 -20.91 -8.48
N ARG A 412 20.87 -21.83 -9.22
CA ARG A 412 20.86 -23.27 -8.88
C ARG A 412 21.44 -23.53 -7.49
N GLN A 413 22.56 -22.89 -7.15
CA GLN A 413 23.16 -23.01 -5.81
C GLN A 413 22.27 -22.41 -4.71
N GLY A 414 21.60 -21.29 -5.00
CA GLY A 414 20.65 -20.67 -4.07
C GLY A 414 19.44 -21.56 -3.74
N ASP A 415 18.94 -22.31 -4.73
CA ASP A 415 17.84 -23.25 -4.51
C ASP A 415 18.30 -24.50 -3.72
N GLU A 416 19.51 -25.00 -3.96
CA GLU A 416 20.09 -26.14 -3.23
C GLU A 416 20.32 -25.84 -1.75
N HIS A 417 20.57 -24.58 -1.38
CA HIS A 417 20.70 -24.15 0.02
C HIS A 417 19.37 -23.84 0.71
N ALA A 418 18.27 -23.73 -0.06
CA ALA A 418 16.93 -23.42 0.43
C ALA A 418 16.01 -24.65 0.53
N ALA A 419 16.36 -25.75 -0.15
CA ALA A 419 15.71 -27.06 -0.07
C ALA A 419 16.33 -27.92 1.05
#